data_AF-A0A669QK33-F1
#
_entry.id   AF-A0A669QK33-F1
#
_cell.length_a   1.000
_cell.length_b   1.000
_cell.length_c   1.000
_cell.angle_alpha   90.00
_cell.angle_beta   90.00
_cell.angle_gamma   90.00
#
_symmetry.space_group_name_H-M   'P 1'
#
loop_
_entity.id
_entity.type
_entity.pdbx_description
1 polymer ?
#
loop_
_entity_poly.entity_id
_entity_poly.type
_entity_poly.pdbx_seq_one_letter_code
_entity_poly.pdbx_strand_id
1 'polypeptide(L)'
;VATLERRYQQLTELAAQRRASLEESRRFWKFFWDVGEEEAWMREQERLLSSEDVGRDPTSSLRLLSQHAAFRHELSGRAGPLRQAMDEGRALVAEGHSGAPRVAERLEELERRWRALGELAERRERSLRDAAALFQFQAEAADVEGWLEDAQPESG
;
A
#
# COMPACT_ATOMS: atom_id res chain seq x y z
N VAL A 1 42.65 32.35 31.97
CA VAL A 1 41.57 31.41 32.38
C VAL A 1 40.26 31.75 31.66
N ALA A 2 39.69 32.96 31.82
CA ALA A 2 38.45 33.40 31.16
C ALA A 2 38.42 33.26 29.61
N THR A 3 39.55 33.45 28.91
CA THR A 3 39.62 33.29 27.45
C THR A 3 39.55 31.83 27.00
N LEU A 4 40.06 30.90 27.81
CA LEU A 4 40.03 29.47 27.52
C LEU A 4 38.61 28.91 27.74
N GLU A 5 37.97 29.32 28.84
CA GLU A 5 36.57 28.96 29.14
C GLU A 5 35.62 29.43 28.03
N ARG A 6 35.77 30.67 27.56
CA ARG A 6 34.96 31.21 26.46
C ARG A 6 35.16 30.44 25.14
N ARG A 7 36.41 30.13 24.79
CA ARG A 7 36.73 29.36 23.56
C ARG A 7 36.20 27.94 23.64
N TYR A 8 36.27 27.32 24.82
CA TYR A 8 35.70 25.99 25.05
C TYR A 8 34.17 26.02 24.89
N GLN A 9 33.49 26.99 25.49
CA GLN A 9 32.03 27.17 25.33
C GLN A 9 31.62 27.37 23.87
N GLN A 10 32.34 28.23 23.13
CA GLN A 10 32.09 28.43 21.70
C GLN A 10 32.28 27.14 20.90
N LEU A 11 33.33 26.36 21.18
CA LEU A 11 33.58 25.10 20.51
C LEU A 11 32.46 24.09 20.79
N THR A 12 32.01 23.99 22.05
CA THR A 12 30.91 23.08 22.42
C THR A 12 29.60 23.45 21.73
N GLU A 13 29.31 24.74 21.60
CA GLU A 13 28.10 25.21 20.92
C GLU A 13 28.15 24.95 19.41
N LEU A 14 29.28 25.23 18.76
CA LEU A 14 29.49 24.91 17.35
C LEU A 14 29.40 23.40 17.08
N ALA A 15 29.96 22.57 17.97
CA ALA A 15 29.87 21.12 17.87
C ALA A 15 28.42 20.63 18.00
N ALA A 16 27.64 21.19 18.94
CA ALA A 16 26.23 20.88 19.12
C ALA A 16 25.40 21.28 17.88
N GLN A 17 25.62 22.47 17.33
CA GLN A 17 24.97 22.93 16.10
C GLN A 17 25.29 22.02 14.89
N ARG A 18 26.57 21.65 14.74
CA ARG A 18 26.99 20.74 13.65
C ARG A 18 26.33 19.38 13.79
N ARG A 19 26.27 18.84 15.01
CA ARG A 19 25.59 17.56 15.29
C ARG A 19 24.11 17.63 14.93
N ALA A 20 23.40 18.68 15.36
CA ALA A 20 21.99 18.86 15.04
C ALA A 20 21.74 18.87 13.52
N SER A 21 22.53 19.66 12.77
CA SER A 21 22.41 19.73 11.29
C SER A 21 22.71 18.39 10.58
N LEU A 22 23.65 17.60 11.10
CA LEU A 22 23.94 16.27 10.56
C LEU A 22 22.83 15.26 10.86
N GLU A 23 22.28 15.29 12.08
CA GLU A 23 21.16 14.44 12.47
C GLU A 23 19.91 14.77 11.65
N GLU A 24 19.64 16.06 11.44
CA GLU A 24 18.59 16.59 10.59
C GLU A 24 18.74 16.08 9.15
N SER A 25 19.91 16.28 8.54
CA SER A 25 20.21 15.79 7.18
C SER A 25 20.04 14.27 7.07
N ARG A 26 20.48 13.51 8.08
CA ARG A 26 20.34 12.06 8.12
C ARG A 26 18.87 11.63 8.13
N ARG A 27 18.02 12.28 8.95
CA ARG A 27 16.57 12.00 9.01
C ARG A 27 15.90 12.33 7.68
N PHE A 28 16.25 13.46 7.07
CA PHE A 28 15.75 13.85 5.75
C PHE A 28 16.05 12.77 4.69
N TRP A 29 17.31 12.36 4.55
CA TRP A 29 17.67 11.34 3.55
C TRP A 29 17.07 9.97 3.86
N LYS A 30 16.97 9.60 5.15
CA LYS A 30 16.27 8.37 5.55
C LYS A 30 14.79 8.40 5.13
N PHE A 31 14.08 9.49 5.36
CA PHE A 31 12.69 9.63 4.91
C PHE A 31 12.56 9.41 3.40
N PHE A 32 13.40 10.05 2.58
CA PHE A 32 13.35 9.88 1.12
C PHE A 32 13.66 8.45 0.68
N TRP A 33 14.56 7.77 1.37
CA TRP A 33 14.86 6.36 1.14
C TRP A 33 13.63 5.49 1.44
N ASP A 34 13.07 5.60 2.65
CA ASP A 34 11.93 4.78 3.07
C ASP A 34 10.71 5.02 2.16
N VAL A 35 10.41 6.28 1.82
CA VAL A 35 9.34 6.60 0.87
C VAL A 35 9.61 5.99 -0.50
N GLY A 36 10.86 6.01 -0.98
CA GLY A 36 11.25 5.40 -2.25
C GLY A 36 10.98 3.90 -2.29
N GLU A 37 11.29 3.19 -1.20
CA GLU A 37 11.04 1.76 -1.04
C GLU A 37 9.53 1.45 -1.03
N GLU A 38 8.74 2.18 -0.24
CA GLU A 38 7.29 1.99 -0.19
C GLU A 38 6.63 2.31 -1.54
N GLU A 39 7.10 3.36 -2.23
CA GLU A 39 6.63 3.71 -3.56
C GLU A 39 6.93 2.65 -4.62
N ALA A 40 8.10 2.02 -4.55
CA ALA A 40 8.49 0.94 -5.46
C ALA A 40 7.65 -0.30 -5.21
N TRP A 41 7.44 -0.67 -3.95
CA TRP A 41 6.55 -1.76 -3.58
C TRP A 41 5.11 -1.49 -4.06
N MET A 42 4.57 -0.29 -3.82
CA MET A 42 3.22 0.06 -4.29
C MET A 42 3.08 -0.03 -5.82
N ARG A 43 4.10 0.40 -6.59
CA ARG A 43 4.07 0.29 -8.07
C ARG A 43 3.94 -1.17 -8.51
N GLU A 44 4.65 -2.07 -7.85
CA GLU A 44 4.55 -3.50 -8.18
C GLU A 44 3.17 -4.06 -7.82
N GLN A 45 2.60 -3.67 -6.69
CA GLN A 45 1.25 -4.11 -6.31
C GLN A 45 0.16 -3.55 -7.24
N GLU A 46 0.27 -2.29 -7.66
CA GLU A 46 -0.61 -1.68 -8.65
C GLU A 46 -0.64 -2.50 -9.95
N ARG A 47 0.54 -2.98 -10.40
CA ARG A 47 0.68 -3.84 -11.59
C ARG A 47 0.05 -5.23 -11.41
N LEU A 48 0.16 -5.82 -10.23
CA LEU A 48 -0.46 -7.12 -9.94
C LEU A 48 -1.99 -7.03 -9.86
N LEU A 49 -2.50 -5.92 -9.33
CA LEU A 49 -3.94 -5.67 -9.20
C LEU A 49 -4.60 -5.20 -10.49
N SER A 50 -3.86 -4.74 -11.49
CA SER A 50 -4.41 -4.30 -12.78
C SER A 50 -4.89 -5.46 -13.67
N SER A 51 -4.75 -6.71 -13.23
CA SER A 51 -5.31 -7.85 -13.93
C SER A 51 -6.84 -7.79 -13.94
N GLU A 52 -7.45 -7.98 -15.11
CA GLU A 52 -8.89 -8.10 -15.30
C GLU A 52 -9.37 -9.56 -15.28
N ASP A 53 -8.47 -10.54 -15.19
CA ASP A 53 -8.81 -11.97 -15.17
C ASP A 53 -9.65 -12.31 -13.93
N VAL A 54 -10.89 -12.73 -14.11
CA VAL A 54 -11.77 -13.15 -13.00
C VAL A 54 -11.95 -14.65 -12.89
N GLY A 55 -11.22 -15.44 -13.69
CA GLY A 55 -11.46 -16.86 -13.87
C GLY A 55 -12.54 -17.13 -14.92
N ARG A 56 -12.79 -18.41 -15.17
CA ARG A 56 -13.72 -18.91 -16.21
C ARG A 56 -14.76 -19.89 -15.69
N ASP A 57 -14.71 -20.20 -14.40
CA ASP A 57 -15.53 -21.18 -13.71
C ASP A 57 -15.49 -20.89 -12.19
N PRO A 58 -16.45 -21.41 -11.39
CA PRO A 58 -16.53 -21.11 -9.97
C PRO A 58 -15.23 -21.42 -9.20
N THR A 59 -14.58 -22.54 -9.54
CA THR A 59 -13.36 -22.99 -8.85
C THR A 59 -12.20 -22.02 -9.10
N SER A 60 -12.01 -21.60 -10.35
CA SER A 60 -10.96 -20.67 -10.75
C SER A 60 -11.15 -19.29 -10.11
N SER A 61 -12.38 -18.78 -10.03
CA SER A 61 -12.69 -17.49 -9.39
C SER A 61 -12.51 -17.55 -7.88
N LEU A 62 -12.93 -18.64 -7.22
CA LEU A 62 -12.70 -18.84 -5.79
C LEU A 62 -11.20 -18.92 -5.45
N ARG A 63 -10.40 -19.58 -6.30
CA ARG A 63 -8.94 -19.60 -6.16
C ARG A 63 -8.35 -18.19 -6.25
N LEU A 64 -8.79 -17.38 -7.21
CA LEU A 64 -8.34 -15.99 -7.36
C LEU A 64 -8.76 -15.13 -6.17
N LEU A 65 -9.97 -15.32 -5.61
CA LEU A 65 -10.40 -14.68 -4.37
C LEU A 65 -9.50 -15.04 -3.19
N SER A 66 -9.13 -16.32 -3.05
CA SER A 66 -8.21 -16.74 -1.99
C SER A 66 -6.82 -16.11 -2.15
N GLN A 67 -6.32 -15.99 -3.38
CA GLN A 67 -5.06 -15.28 -3.65
C GLN A 67 -5.17 -13.80 -3.32
N HIS A 68 -6.29 -13.17 -3.66
CA HIS A 68 -6.55 -11.76 -3.34
C HIS A 68 -6.65 -11.54 -1.82
N ALA A 69 -7.23 -12.47 -1.06
CA ALA A 69 -7.25 -12.39 0.41
C ALA A 69 -5.84 -12.41 1.02
N ALA A 70 -4.92 -13.21 0.47
CA ALA A 70 -3.51 -13.20 0.88
C ALA A 70 -2.85 -11.85 0.58
N PHE A 71 -3.12 -11.28 -0.61
CA PHE A 71 -2.66 -9.94 -0.96
C PHE A 71 -3.20 -8.87 0.02
N ARG A 72 -4.48 -8.94 0.40
CA ARG A 72 -5.07 -8.01 1.39
C ARG A 72 -4.39 -8.10 2.76
N HIS A 73 -3.97 -9.30 3.15
CA HIS A 73 -3.19 -9.48 4.37
C HIS A 73 -1.82 -8.79 4.27
N GLU A 74 -1.10 -8.96 3.15
CA GLU A 74 0.16 -8.26 2.90
C GLU A 74 -0.02 -6.73 2.94
N LEU A 75 -1.06 -6.22 2.27
CA LEU A 75 -1.40 -4.80 2.27
C LEU A 75 -1.66 -4.28 3.70
N SER A 76 -2.39 -5.04 4.52
CA SER A 76 -2.60 -4.66 5.93
C SER A 76 -1.30 -4.62 6.73
N GLY A 77 -0.36 -5.53 6.46
CA GLY A 77 0.96 -5.55 7.11
C GLY A 77 1.81 -4.32 6.79
N ARG A 78 1.63 -3.75 5.59
CA ARG A 78 2.35 -2.54 5.13
C ARG A 78 1.85 -1.23 5.70
N ALA A 79 0.61 -1.19 6.20
CA ALA A 79 0.02 0.03 6.74
C ALA A 79 0.80 0.63 7.93
N GLY A 80 1.41 -0.21 8.76
CA GLY A 80 2.21 0.21 9.92
C GLY A 80 3.52 0.90 9.52
N PRO A 81 4.42 0.22 8.78
CA PRO A 81 5.66 0.82 8.27
C PRO A 81 5.43 2.11 7.47
N LEU A 82 4.41 2.13 6.60
CA LEU A 82 4.06 3.31 5.83
C LEU A 82 3.68 4.49 6.73
N ARG A 83 2.85 4.24 7.75
CA ARG A 83 2.46 5.27 8.72
C ARG A 83 3.67 5.83 9.46
N GLN A 84 4.61 4.97 9.86
CA GLN A 84 5.84 5.40 10.51
C GLN A 84 6.67 6.32 9.60
N ALA A 85 6.88 5.94 8.33
CA ALA A 85 7.59 6.79 7.36
C ALA A 85 6.90 8.15 7.18
N MET A 86 5.57 8.16 7.15
CA MET A 86 4.79 9.39 7.06
C MET A 86 4.89 10.27 8.32
N ASP A 87 4.91 9.66 9.51
CA ASP A 87 5.09 10.37 10.77
C ASP A 87 6.49 10.99 10.88
N GLU A 88 7.53 10.26 10.45
CA GLU A 88 8.90 10.80 10.35
C GLU A 88 8.97 12.01 9.40
N GLY A 89 8.28 11.94 8.24
CA GLY A 89 8.17 13.07 7.33
C GLY A 89 7.41 14.26 7.93
N ARG A 90 6.28 14.02 8.60
CA ARG A 90 5.52 15.08 9.27
C ARG A 90 6.33 15.78 10.36
N ALA A 91 7.13 15.02 11.12
CA ALA A 91 8.03 15.58 12.12
C ALA A 91 9.07 16.51 11.48
N LEU A 92 9.69 16.11 10.36
CA LEU A 92 10.64 16.97 9.61
C LEU A 92 10.00 18.28 9.14
N VAL A 93 8.73 18.24 8.72
CA VAL A 93 7.98 19.44 8.34
C VAL A 93 7.72 20.34 9.56
N ALA A 94 7.29 19.76 10.68
CA ALA A 94 6.99 20.49 11.90
C ALA A 94 8.23 21.12 12.55
N GLU A 95 9.39 20.48 12.42
CA GLU A 95 10.69 20.99 12.90
C GLU A 95 11.23 22.17 12.07
N GLY A 96 10.56 22.54 10.97
CA GLY A 96 10.96 23.68 10.13
C GLY A 96 12.19 23.42 9.28
N HIS A 97 12.45 22.15 8.93
CA HIS A 97 13.58 21.74 8.11
C HIS A 97 13.62 22.51 6.78
N SER A 98 14.82 22.88 6.31
CA SER A 98 15.00 23.64 5.04
C SER A 98 14.30 23.01 3.82
N GLY A 99 14.33 21.68 3.73
CA GLY A 99 13.61 20.85 2.75
C GLY A 99 12.13 20.51 3.07
N ALA A 100 11.50 21.10 4.08
CA ALA A 100 10.12 20.81 4.48
C ALA A 100 9.08 20.87 3.34
N PRO A 101 9.13 21.85 2.39
CA PRO A 101 8.19 21.88 1.27
C PRO A 101 8.24 20.61 0.41
N ARG A 102 9.46 20.10 0.17
CA ARG A 102 9.67 18.87 -0.61
C ARG A 102 9.21 17.63 0.15
N VAL A 103 9.37 17.61 1.47
CA VAL A 103 8.87 16.52 2.32
C VAL A 103 7.33 16.50 2.30
N ALA A 104 6.69 17.66 2.43
CA ALA A 104 5.23 17.80 2.39
C ALA A 104 4.64 17.30 1.06
N GLU A 105 5.20 17.72 -0.08
CA GLU A 105 4.77 17.25 -1.40
C GLU A 105 4.85 15.71 -1.52
N ARG A 106 5.92 15.11 -1.00
CA ARG A 106 6.12 13.66 -1.06
C ARG A 106 5.16 12.91 -0.14
N LEU A 107 4.81 13.47 1.03
CA LEU A 107 3.79 12.91 1.90
C LEU A 107 2.41 12.90 1.24
N GLU A 108 2.02 13.99 0.59
CA GLU A 108 0.74 14.08 -0.12
C GLU A 108 0.64 13.05 -1.25
N GLU A 109 1.71 12.92 -2.04
CA GLU A 109 1.77 11.93 -3.12
C GLU A 109 1.73 10.50 -2.59
N LEU A 110 2.48 10.21 -1.52
CA LEU A 110 2.49 8.90 -0.88
C LEU A 110 1.10 8.51 -0.36
N GLU A 111 0.40 9.44 0.30
CA GLU A 111 -0.96 9.24 0.77
C GLU A 111 -1.96 9.01 -0.36
N ARG A 112 -1.85 9.80 -1.44
CA ARG A 112 -2.70 9.68 -2.61
C ARG A 112 -2.55 8.30 -3.25
N ARG A 113 -1.31 7.84 -3.41
CA ARG A 113 -1.00 6.52 -3.98
C ARG A 113 -1.48 5.37 -3.09
N TRP A 114 -1.27 5.48 -1.79
CA TRP A 114 -1.76 4.49 -0.83
C TRP A 114 -3.29 4.35 -0.87
N ARG A 115 -4.01 5.49 -0.90
CA ARG A 115 -5.47 5.49 -1.05
C ARG A 115 -5.90 4.85 -2.37
N ALA A 116 -5.27 5.24 -3.49
CA ALA A 116 -5.58 4.68 -4.80
C ALA A 116 -5.34 3.15 -4.89
N LEU A 117 -4.27 2.66 -4.26
CA LEU A 117 -3.98 1.23 -4.16
C LEU A 117 -5.06 0.49 -3.36
N GLY A 118 -5.51 1.07 -2.25
CA GLY A 118 -6.62 0.53 -1.46
C GLY A 118 -7.90 0.40 -2.27
N GLU A 119 -8.28 1.46 -3.01
CA GLU A 119 -9.45 1.42 -3.88
C GLU A 119 -9.32 0.41 -5.03
N LEU A 120 -8.12 0.28 -5.61
CA LEU A 120 -7.86 -0.71 -6.66
C LEU A 120 -8.02 -2.13 -6.13
N ALA A 121 -7.50 -2.40 -4.93
CA ALA A 121 -7.68 -3.68 -4.26
C ALA A 121 -9.16 -3.99 -4.03
N GLU A 122 -9.93 -3.04 -3.52
CA GLU A 122 -11.37 -3.23 -3.30
C GLU A 122 -12.16 -3.43 -4.59
N ARG A 123 -11.82 -2.69 -5.67
CA ARG A 123 -12.42 -2.91 -7.00
C ARG A 123 -12.17 -4.33 -7.49
N ARG A 124 -10.93 -4.79 -7.41
CA ARG A 124 -10.53 -6.15 -7.80
C ARG A 124 -11.28 -7.21 -7.00
N GLU A 125 -11.40 -7.02 -5.69
CA GLU A 125 -12.13 -7.91 -4.80
C GLU A 125 -13.61 -8.02 -5.19
N ARG A 126 -14.27 -6.89 -5.51
CA ARG A 126 -15.65 -6.88 -5.98
C ARG A 126 -15.81 -7.63 -7.30
N SER A 127 -15.00 -7.32 -8.32
CA SER A 127 -15.06 -8.01 -9.62
C SER A 127 -14.90 -9.52 -9.49
N LEU A 128 -13.99 -9.98 -8.63
CA LEU A 128 -13.79 -11.41 -8.38
C LEU A 128 -14.99 -12.06 -7.68
N ARG A 129 -15.63 -11.38 -6.73
CA ARG A 129 -16.85 -11.87 -6.06
C ARG A 129 -18.02 -11.94 -7.01
N ASP A 130 -18.24 -10.90 -7.81
CA ASP A 130 -19.34 -10.82 -8.76
C ASP A 130 -19.22 -11.93 -9.82
N ALA A 131 -18.01 -12.17 -10.33
CA ALA A 131 -17.74 -13.27 -11.25
C ALA A 131 -17.98 -14.65 -10.62
N ALA A 132 -17.50 -14.87 -9.39
CA ALA A 132 -17.73 -16.14 -8.69
C ALA A 132 -19.22 -16.42 -8.48
N ALA A 133 -19.99 -15.39 -8.09
CA ALA A 133 -21.45 -15.50 -7.93
C ALA A 133 -22.16 -15.80 -9.25
N LEU A 134 -21.75 -15.13 -10.34
CA LEU A 134 -22.29 -15.37 -11.68
C LEU A 134 -22.04 -16.82 -12.14
N PHE A 135 -20.79 -17.30 -12.01
CA PHE A 135 -20.46 -18.66 -12.42
C PHE A 135 -21.19 -19.71 -11.58
N GLN A 136 -21.34 -19.46 -10.28
CA GLN A 136 -22.12 -20.35 -9.41
C GLN A 136 -23.58 -20.42 -9.86
N PHE A 137 -24.21 -19.26 -10.10
CA PHE A 137 -25.59 -19.22 -10.59
C PHE A 137 -25.76 -19.95 -11.93
N GLN A 138 -24.82 -19.78 -12.86
CA GLN A 138 -24.84 -20.47 -14.15
C GLN A 138 -24.71 -21.99 -13.99
N ALA A 139 -23.87 -22.46 -13.08
CA ALA A 139 -23.73 -23.89 -12.80
C ALA A 139 -25.03 -24.46 -12.20
N GLU A 140 -25.61 -23.78 -11.21
CA GLU A 140 -26.87 -24.18 -10.58
C GLU A 140 -28.03 -24.20 -11.59
N ALA A 141 -28.09 -23.23 -12.50
CA ALA A 141 -29.10 -23.19 -13.56
C ALA A 141 -28.96 -24.38 -14.53
N ALA A 142 -27.73 -24.71 -14.95
CA ALA A 142 -27.47 -25.85 -15.83
C ALA A 142 -27.83 -27.19 -15.17
N ASP A 143 -27.58 -27.34 -13.87
CA ASP A 143 -27.98 -28.53 -13.11
C ASP A 143 -29.52 -28.69 -13.08
N VAL A 144 -30.25 -27.58 -12.92
CA VAL A 144 -31.73 -27.59 -12.94
C VAL A 144 -32.25 -27.90 -14.35
N GLU A 145 -31.66 -27.33 -15.39
CA GLU A 145 -32.03 -27.61 -16.79
C GLU A 145 -31.83 -29.10 -17.12
N GLY A 146 -30.69 -29.68 -16.74
CA GLY A 146 -30.43 -31.12 -16.92
C GLY A 146 -31.45 -32.00 -16.19
N TRP A 147 -31.81 -31.65 -14.96
CA TRP A 147 -32.85 -32.38 -14.21
C TRP A 147 -34.22 -32.31 -14.89
N LEU A 148 -34.58 -31.17 -15.48
CA LEU A 148 -35.85 -31.01 -16.19
C LEU A 148 -35.90 -31.84 -17.47
N GLU A 149 -34.79 -31.92 -18.22
CA GLU A 149 -34.67 -32.77 -19.41
C GLU A 149 -34.83 -34.25 -19.04
N ASP A 150 -34.15 -34.72 -17.99
CA ASP A 150 -34.24 -36.09 -17.50
C ASP A 150 -35.63 -36.46 -16.96
N ALA A 151 -36.39 -35.48 -16.47
CA ALA A 151 -37.72 -35.66 -15.92
C ALA A 151 -38.84 -35.70 -16.98
N GLN A 152 -38.56 -35.36 -18.24
CA GLN A 152 -39.55 -35.47 -19.32
C GLN A 152 -39.68 -36.94 -19.76
N PRO A 153 -40.88 -37.55 -19.67
CA PRO A 153 -41.07 -38.91 -20.17
C PRO A 153 -40.85 -38.90 -21.69
N GLU A 154 -40.09 -39.89 -22.20
CA GLU A 154 -39.98 -40.14 -23.63
C GLU A 154 -41.39 -40.27 -24.21
N SER A 155 -41.83 -39.24 -24.93
CA SER A 155 -43.08 -39.28 -25.68
C SER A 155 -42.90 -40.23 -26.84
N GLY A 156 -43.25 -41.50 -26.62
CA GLY A 156 -43.41 -42.53 -27.64
C GLY A 156 -44.61 -42.32 -28.55
#